data_AF-A0A0S7WLK3-F1
#
_entry.id   AF-A0A0S7WLK3-F1
#
_cell.length_a   1.000
_cell.length_b   1.000
_cell.length_c   1.000
_cell.angle_alpha   90.00
_cell.angle_beta   90.00
_cell.angle_gamma   90.00
#
_symmetry.space_group_name_H-M   'P 1'
#
loop_
_entity.id
_entity.type
_entity.pdbx_description
1 polymer ?
#
loop_
_entity_poly.entity_id
_entity_poly.type
_entity_poly.pdbx_seq_one_letter_code
_entity_poly.pdbx_strand_id
1 'polypeptide(L)'
;MTVKPDVPEYVLPLDFSTVQNYDQVNQALIREDEDGRASLRENGVAVVSWGKEDDILAPFKTLRRHGIPAFVASDVLLHLYRIQFLESLKEIEEGTLIDLLHSLSAEYLELSSEQYSSYTGDLKEAARRNTAFFSVALRLLDPHAEVPDFVSNEVNAEIEKIAAHKGLGMSDIFKYQEDYSQYVPRGHYTRSERLQRYFRAMMWYGRMTFVLKPKLVRPHDARIQTLQASLIAAFSETIRVEGQTARRVWDRIYGVTAFYVGLADDL
;
A
#
# COMPACT_ATOMS: atom_id res chain seq x y z
N MET A 1 34.04 -5.25 30.33
CA MET A 1 34.27 -6.71 30.39
C MET A 1 34.18 -7.23 28.96
N THR A 2 35.31 -7.52 28.33
CA THR A 2 35.37 -7.90 26.92
C THR A 2 35.24 -9.41 26.85
N VAL A 3 34.03 -9.91 26.58
CA VAL A 3 33.80 -11.34 26.36
C VAL A 3 34.20 -11.65 24.93
N LYS A 4 35.28 -12.42 24.74
CA LYS A 4 35.55 -13.06 23.46
C LYS A 4 34.74 -14.36 23.42
N PRO A 5 33.75 -14.49 22.53
CA PRO A 5 33.11 -15.79 22.31
C PRO A 5 34.17 -16.78 21.81
N ASP A 6 34.31 -17.91 22.52
CA ASP A 6 35.20 -19.02 22.19
C ASP A 6 34.34 -20.27 22.07
N VAL A 7 33.70 -20.42 20.91
CA VAL A 7 32.95 -21.63 20.54
C VAL A 7 33.86 -22.41 19.59
N PRO A 8 34.18 -23.69 19.86
CA PRO A 8 35.00 -24.50 18.98
C PRO A 8 34.39 -24.52 17.57
N GLU A 9 35.20 -24.22 16.55
CA GLU A 9 34.78 -24.37 15.17
C GLU A 9 34.52 -25.86 14.88
N TYR A 10 33.37 -26.17 14.29
CA TYR A 10 33.08 -27.50 13.77
C TYR A 10 33.53 -27.58 12.31
N VAL A 11 33.91 -28.78 11.86
CA VAL A 11 34.40 -29.03 10.50
C VAL A 11 33.28 -29.62 9.66
N LEU A 12 33.16 -29.15 8.42
CA LEU A 12 32.27 -29.71 7.40
C LEU A 12 33.03 -30.69 6.49
N PRO A 13 32.40 -31.77 6.01
CA PRO A 13 31.02 -32.18 6.29
C PRO A 13 30.84 -32.71 7.72
N LEU A 14 29.66 -32.52 8.31
CA LEU A 14 29.35 -32.96 9.67
C LEU A 14 29.45 -34.48 9.81
N ASP A 15 30.13 -34.94 10.85
CA ASP A 15 30.04 -36.31 11.34
C ASP A 15 28.88 -36.41 12.35
N PHE A 16 27.73 -36.92 11.90
CA PHE A 16 26.54 -37.06 12.74
C PHE A 16 26.76 -37.94 13.98
N SER A 17 27.75 -38.84 13.99
CA SER A 17 28.07 -39.63 15.19
C SER A 17 28.63 -38.80 16.34
N THR A 18 29.17 -37.62 16.04
CA THR A 18 29.70 -36.67 17.02
C THR A 18 28.65 -35.67 17.53
N VAL A 19 27.46 -35.64 16.91
CA VAL A 19 26.38 -34.69 17.22
C VAL A 19 25.41 -35.31 18.22
N GLN A 20 25.43 -34.84 19.47
CA GLN A 20 24.69 -35.46 20.59
C GLN A 20 23.19 -35.66 20.37
N ASN A 21 22.52 -34.74 19.67
CA ASN A 21 21.06 -34.76 19.48
C ASN A 21 20.62 -35.03 18.03
N TYR A 22 21.52 -35.52 17.16
CA TYR A 22 21.20 -35.72 15.76
C TYR A 22 20.02 -36.67 15.55
N ASP A 23 20.01 -37.83 16.20
CA ASP A 23 18.95 -38.82 16.00
C ASP A 23 17.57 -38.28 16.39
N GLN A 24 17.50 -37.53 17.50
CA GLN A 24 16.28 -36.88 17.98
C GLN A 24 15.78 -35.81 16.98
N VAL A 25 16.69 -34.98 16.47
CA VAL A 25 16.37 -33.93 15.47
C VAL A 25 15.95 -34.55 14.14
N ASN A 26 16.68 -35.56 13.67
CA ASN A 26 16.38 -36.24 12.42
C ASN A 26 15.00 -36.92 12.50
N GLN A 27 14.69 -37.65 13.57
CA GLN A 27 13.37 -38.30 13.73
C GLN A 27 12.22 -37.29 13.83
N ALA A 28 12.43 -36.17 14.52
CA ALA A 28 11.35 -35.20 14.73
C ALA A 28 11.07 -34.34 13.49
N LEU A 29 12.13 -33.88 12.80
CA LEU A 29 12.06 -32.80 11.82
C LEU A 29 12.35 -33.24 10.38
N ILE A 30 13.50 -33.88 10.14
CA ILE A 30 14.01 -34.16 8.79
C ILE A 30 13.38 -35.44 8.22
N ARG A 31 13.20 -36.46 9.07
CA ARG A 31 12.52 -37.73 8.80
C ARG A 31 13.04 -38.44 7.57
N GLU A 32 12.34 -38.35 6.44
CA GLU A 32 12.68 -39.00 5.17
C GLU A 32 13.31 -38.02 4.17
N ASP A 33 13.39 -36.72 4.48
CA ASP A 33 13.97 -35.67 3.62
C ASP A 33 15.48 -35.88 3.39
N GLU A 34 15.81 -36.56 2.28
CA GLU A 34 17.18 -36.85 1.87
C GLU A 34 17.97 -35.59 1.54
N ASP A 35 17.34 -34.61 0.88
CA ASP A 35 17.97 -33.34 0.53
C ASP A 35 18.26 -32.51 1.79
N GLY A 36 17.34 -32.48 2.74
CA GLY A 36 17.53 -31.86 4.05
C GLY A 36 18.69 -32.49 4.82
N ARG A 37 18.80 -33.82 4.86
CA ARG A 37 19.94 -34.52 5.47
C ARG A 37 21.26 -34.21 4.77
N ALA A 38 21.26 -34.22 3.43
CA ALA A 38 22.45 -33.92 2.64
C ALA A 38 22.93 -32.48 2.89
N SER A 39 22.01 -31.51 2.89
CA SER A 39 22.33 -30.12 3.20
C SER A 39 22.85 -29.96 4.63
N LEU A 40 22.26 -30.63 5.62
CA LEU A 40 22.76 -30.59 7.00
C LEU A 40 24.20 -31.12 7.08
N ARG A 41 24.49 -32.22 6.38
CA ARG A 41 25.82 -32.83 6.37
C ARG A 41 26.86 -31.92 5.71
N GLU A 42 26.58 -31.45 4.50
CA GLU A 42 27.52 -30.67 3.68
C GLU A 42 27.69 -29.24 4.21
N ASN A 43 26.61 -28.60 4.65
CA ASN A 43 26.57 -27.16 4.94
C ASN A 43 26.38 -26.83 6.44
N GLY A 44 26.12 -27.82 7.28
CA GLY A 44 25.80 -27.60 8.71
C GLY A 44 24.40 -27.01 8.96
N VAL A 45 23.61 -26.82 7.91
CA VAL A 45 22.25 -26.24 7.95
C VAL A 45 21.33 -26.99 6.98
N ALA A 46 20.09 -27.19 7.40
CA ALA A 46 19.01 -27.70 6.57
C ALA A 46 17.75 -26.84 6.74
N VAL A 47 16.99 -26.69 5.65
CA VAL A 47 15.69 -26.03 5.65
C VAL A 47 14.63 -27.12 5.64
N VAL A 48 13.84 -27.18 6.71
CA VAL A 48 12.74 -28.14 6.83
C VAL A 48 11.43 -27.43 6.47
N SER A 49 10.71 -27.97 5.49
CA SER A 49 9.40 -27.46 5.11
C SER A 49 8.35 -27.84 6.15
N TRP A 50 7.59 -26.86 6.64
CA TRP A 50 6.45 -27.06 7.53
C TRP A 50 5.10 -27.04 6.80
N GLY A 51 5.13 -27.05 5.46
CA GLY A 51 3.91 -26.96 4.65
C GLY A 51 3.18 -25.63 4.86
N LYS A 52 1.85 -25.68 4.82
CA LYS A 52 0.98 -24.54 5.15
C LYS A 52 0.68 -24.55 6.64
N GLU A 53 1.38 -23.71 7.39
CA GLU A 53 1.16 -23.51 8.81
C GLU A 53 1.00 -22.01 9.08
N ASP A 54 -0.14 -21.63 9.65
CA ASP A 54 -0.49 -20.25 9.94
C ASP A 54 -0.09 -19.86 11.39
N ASP A 55 0.10 -20.84 12.27
CA ASP A 55 0.62 -20.62 13.62
C ASP A 55 2.16 -20.61 13.60
N ILE A 56 2.75 -19.42 13.58
CA ILE A 56 4.20 -19.23 13.69
C ILE A 56 4.82 -19.88 14.95
N LEU A 57 4.02 -20.16 15.98
CA LEU A 57 4.47 -20.85 17.19
C LEU A 57 4.43 -22.37 17.06
N ALA A 58 3.77 -22.94 16.05
CA ALA A 58 3.64 -24.39 15.88
C ALA A 58 4.98 -25.13 15.74
N PRO A 59 5.98 -24.62 14.97
CA PRO A 59 7.32 -25.21 14.95
C PRO A 59 7.97 -25.23 16.34
N PHE A 60 7.90 -24.13 17.09
CA PHE A 60 8.47 -24.04 18.44
C PHE A 60 7.78 -24.96 19.44
N LYS A 61 6.44 -25.08 19.37
CA LYS A 61 5.68 -26.05 20.17
C LYS A 61 6.11 -27.48 19.87
N THR A 62 6.38 -27.80 18.60
CA THR A 62 6.84 -29.12 18.17
C THR A 62 8.25 -29.42 18.70
N LEU A 63 9.19 -28.48 18.55
CA LEU A 63 10.53 -28.60 19.12
C LEU A 63 10.47 -28.85 20.63
N ARG A 64 9.65 -28.08 21.35
CA ARG A 64 9.45 -28.25 22.79
C ARG A 64 8.88 -29.62 23.16
N ARG A 65 7.88 -30.12 22.43
CA ARG A 65 7.29 -31.46 22.67
C ARG A 65 8.31 -32.57 22.49
N HIS A 66 9.22 -32.41 21.54
CA HIS A 66 10.27 -33.38 21.29
C HIS A 66 11.52 -33.16 22.15
N GLY A 67 11.57 -32.15 23.03
CA GLY A 67 12.76 -31.86 23.84
C GLY A 67 13.94 -31.33 23.03
N ILE A 68 13.71 -30.77 21.84
CA ILE A 68 14.73 -30.20 20.98
C ILE A 68 14.93 -28.72 21.34
N PRO A 69 16.15 -28.28 21.66
CA PRO A 69 16.43 -26.87 21.92
C PRO A 69 16.09 -26.01 20.70
N ALA A 70 15.40 -24.89 20.93
CA ALA A 70 15.09 -23.91 19.89
C ALA A 70 15.94 -22.66 20.08
N PHE A 71 16.55 -22.18 18.99
CA PHE A 71 17.14 -20.85 18.93
C PHE A 71 16.12 -19.89 18.31
N VAL A 72 15.70 -18.87 19.06
CA VAL A 72 14.77 -17.84 18.59
C VAL A 72 15.58 -16.61 18.22
N ALA A 73 15.72 -16.37 16.92
CA ALA A 73 16.39 -15.18 16.41
C ALA A 73 15.49 -13.93 16.54
N SER A 74 16.10 -12.74 16.45
CA SER A 74 15.38 -11.46 16.36
C SER A 74 14.37 -11.42 15.21
N ASP A 75 14.62 -12.17 14.15
CA ASP A 75 13.79 -12.21 12.95
C ASP A 75 12.37 -12.69 13.23
N VAL A 76 12.18 -13.56 14.23
CA VAL A 76 10.84 -14.00 14.66
C VAL A 76 10.06 -12.81 15.21
N LEU A 77 10.70 -11.98 16.05
CA LEU A 77 10.08 -10.77 16.59
C LEU A 77 9.80 -9.74 15.50
N LEU A 78 10.75 -9.52 14.59
CA LEU A 78 10.57 -8.61 13.45
C LEU A 78 9.45 -9.06 12.52
N HIS A 79 9.33 -10.36 12.28
CA HIS A 79 8.26 -10.93 11.46
C HIS A 79 6.89 -10.77 12.14
N LEU A 80 6.78 -11.10 13.42
CA LEU A 80 5.55 -10.89 14.22
C LEU A 80 5.13 -9.42 14.22
N TYR A 81 6.09 -8.52 14.43
CA TYR A 81 5.86 -7.08 14.38
C TYR A 81 5.31 -6.65 13.02
N ARG A 82 5.90 -7.14 11.92
CA ARG A 82 5.42 -6.87 10.56
C ARG A 82 3.98 -7.36 10.34
N ILE A 83 3.64 -8.58 10.78
CA ILE A 83 2.26 -9.09 10.68
C ILE A 83 1.31 -8.17 11.43
N GLN A 84 1.62 -7.86 12.69
CA GLN A 84 0.79 -6.99 13.52
C GLN A 84 0.58 -5.61 12.86
N PHE A 85 1.64 -5.01 12.32
CA PHE A 85 1.55 -3.74 11.62
C PHE A 85 0.64 -3.81 10.39
N LEU A 86 0.80 -4.84 9.55
CA LEU A 86 -0.01 -5.00 8.34
C LEU A 86 -1.49 -5.25 8.66
N GLU A 87 -1.79 -6.10 9.64
CA GLU A 87 -3.17 -6.37 10.05
C GLU A 87 -3.82 -5.13 10.68
N SER A 88 -3.08 -4.40 11.51
CA SER A 88 -3.60 -3.17 12.15
C SER A 88 -3.89 -2.08 11.11
N LEU A 89 -2.99 -1.89 10.13
CA LEU A 89 -3.24 -0.96 9.03
C LEU A 89 -4.48 -1.37 8.24
N LYS A 90 -4.58 -2.64 7.85
CA LYS A 90 -5.72 -3.16 7.08
C LYS A 90 -7.05 -2.93 7.80
N GLU A 91 -7.10 -3.19 9.10
CA GLU A 91 -8.30 -2.95 9.91
C GLU A 91 -8.71 -1.47 9.93
N ILE A 92 -7.74 -0.56 10.07
CA ILE A 92 -7.99 0.89 10.04
C ILE A 92 -8.43 1.35 8.65
N GLU A 93 -7.82 0.81 7.60
CA GLU A 93 -8.20 1.10 6.20
C GLU A 93 -9.64 0.68 5.93
N GLU A 94 -9.96 -0.59 6.15
CA GLU A 94 -11.29 -1.14 5.85
C GLU A 94 -12.39 -0.55 6.72
N GLY A 95 -12.11 -0.34 8.01
CA GLY A 95 -13.08 0.10 9.01
C GLY A 95 -13.23 1.61 9.15
N THR A 96 -12.35 2.42 8.54
CA THR A 96 -12.42 3.89 8.69
C THR A 96 -11.91 4.66 7.48
N LEU A 97 -10.68 4.41 7.00
CA LEU A 97 -10.06 5.32 6.02
C LEU A 97 -10.77 5.32 4.67
N ILE A 98 -11.29 4.17 4.24
CA ILE A 98 -12.02 4.06 2.97
C ILE A 98 -13.26 4.97 2.97
N ASP A 99 -14.05 4.94 4.04
CA ASP A 99 -15.28 5.73 4.12
C ASP A 99 -14.99 7.22 4.33
N LEU A 100 -13.94 7.56 5.07
CA LEU A 100 -13.45 8.93 5.17
C LEU A 100 -12.98 9.49 3.83
N LEU A 101 -12.21 8.71 3.07
CA LEU A 101 -11.74 9.13 1.75
C LEU A 101 -12.90 9.29 0.78
N HIS A 102 -13.87 8.36 0.81
CA HIS A 102 -15.09 8.47 0.01
C HIS A 102 -15.85 9.75 0.33
N SER A 103 -16.15 10.01 1.60
CA SER A 103 -16.89 11.20 2.04
C SER A 103 -16.15 12.50 1.71
N LEU A 104 -14.84 12.53 1.92
CA LEU A 104 -13.99 13.67 1.52
C LEU A 104 -14.08 13.93 0.01
N SER A 105 -14.02 12.88 -0.80
CA SER A 105 -14.07 12.97 -2.26
C SER A 105 -15.45 13.46 -2.74
N ALA A 106 -16.53 13.02 -2.09
CA ALA A 106 -17.90 13.45 -2.37
C ALA A 106 -18.10 14.95 -2.12
N GLU A 107 -17.68 15.44 -0.95
CA GLU A 107 -17.81 16.86 -0.60
C GLU A 107 -17.02 17.77 -1.57
N TYR A 108 -15.82 17.34 -1.99
CA TYR A 108 -15.05 18.09 -2.99
C TYR A 108 -15.65 17.99 -4.40
N LEU A 109 -16.26 16.87 -4.77
CA LEU A 109 -16.96 16.73 -6.05
C LEU A 109 -18.14 17.72 -6.12
N GLU A 110 -18.95 17.78 -5.07
CA GLU A 110 -20.09 18.71 -4.98
C GLU A 110 -19.61 20.16 -5.09
N LEU A 111 -18.65 20.57 -4.25
CA LEU A 111 -18.09 21.92 -4.30
C LEU A 111 -17.54 22.28 -5.69
N SER A 112 -16.75 21.40 -6.30
CA SER A 112 -16.14 21.68 -7.60
C SER A 112 -17.18 21.78 -8.73
N SER A 113 -18.29 21.03 -8.62
CA SER A 113 -19.43 21.13 -9.53
C SER A 113 -20.17 22.47 -9.40
N GLU A 114 -20.36 22.96 -8.17
CA GLU A 114 -20.93 24.28 -7.90
C GLU A 114 -20.03 25.41 -8.42
N GLN A 115 -18.72 25.29 -8.19
CA GLN A 115 -17.72 26.24 -8.68
C GLN A 115 -17.69 26.28 -10.22
N TYR A 116 -17.82 25.13 -10.89
CA TYR A 116 -17.91 25.07 -12.35
C TYR A 116 -19.11 25.85 -12.89
N SER A 117 -20.24 25.79 -12.18
CA SER A 117 -21.45 26.53 -12.54
C SER A 117 -21.32 28.04 -12.28
N SER A 118 -20.57 28.42 -11.25
CA SER A 118 -20.48 29.81 -10.76
C SER A 118 -19.32 30.62 -11.36
N TYR A 119 -18.21 29.97 -11.71
CA TYR A 119 -17.03 30.65 -12.22
C TYR A 119 -17.03 30.79 -13.74
N THR A 120 -16.12 31.61 -14.25
CA THR A 120 -15.88 31.82 -15.68
C THR A 120 -14.38 31.73 -16.00
N GLY A 121 -14.05 31.65 -17.29
CA GLY A 121 -12.68 31.58 -17.77
C GLY A 121 -11.89 30.42 -17.16
N ASP A 122 -10.68 30.70 -16.72
CA ASP A 122 -9.75 29.68 -16.23
C ASP A 122 -10.14 29.08 -14.88
N LEU A 123 -10.85 29.84 -14.03
CA LEU A 123 -11.39 29.32 -12.78
C LEU A 123 -12.47 28.28 -13.05
N LYS A 124 -13.29 28.48 -14.08
CA LYS A 124 -14.27 27.48 -14.52
C LYS A 124 -13.59 26.21 -15.03
N GLU A 125 -12.54 26.35 -15.83
CA GLU A 125 -11.79 25.18 -16.33
C GLU A 125 -11.06 24.44 -15.19
N ALA A 126 -10.51 25.15 -14.22
CA ALA A 126 -9.93 24.54 -13.02
C ALA A 126 -10.98 23.78 -12.20
N ALA A 127 -12.15 24.39 -11.95
CA ALA A 127 -13.25 23.72 -11.27
C ALA A 127 -13.76 22.48 -12.05
N ARG A 128 -13.82 22.56 -13.38
CA ARG A 128 -14.16 21.42 -14.26
C ARG A 128 -13.20 20.26 -14.06
N ARG A 129 -11.89 20.51 -14.10
CA ARG A 129 -10.87 19.46 -13.91
C ARG A 129 -10.81 18.93 -12.49
N ASN A 130 -11.13 19.74 -11.48
CA ASN A 130 -11.33 19.26 -10.11
C ASN A 130 -12.54 18.33 -10.02
N THR A 131 -13.66 18.69 -10.66
CA THR A 131 -14.84 17.81 -10.75
C THR A 131 -14.44 16.45 -11.32
N ALA A 132 -13.69 16.44 -12.43
CA ALA A 132 -13.20 15.20 -13.04
C ALA A 132 -12.24 14.43 -12.11
N PHE A 133 -11.30 15.12 -11.45
CA PHE A 133 -10.34 14.53 -10.52
C PHE A 133 -11.01 13.80 -9.36
N PHE A 134 -11.99 14.42 -8.71
CA PHE A 134 -12.75 13.80 -7.62
C PHE A 134 -13.76 12.75 -8.12
N SER A 135 -14.30 12.92 -9.32
CA SER A 135 -15.16 11.90 -9.98
C SER A 135 -14.41 10.59 -10.25
N VAL A 136 -13.15 10.66 -10.71
CA VAL A 136 -12.30 9.46 -10.89
C VAL A 136 -12.11 8.76 -9.55
N ALA A 137 -11.72 9.49 -8.50
CA ALA A 137 -11.50 8.91 -7.18
C ALA A 137 -12.75 8.21 -6.62
N LEU A 138 -13.92 8.87 -6.71
CA LEU A 138 -15.19 8.30 -6.28
C LEU A 138 -15.56 7.06 -7.09
N ARG A 139 -15.40 7.10 -8.41
CA ARG A 139 -15.70 5.94 -9.26
C ARG A 139 -14.77 4.74 -8.99
N LEU A 140 -13.53 5.00 -8.55
CA LEU A 140 -12.61 3.96 -8.10
C LEU A 140 -13.03 3.35 -6.76
N LEU A 141 -13.55 4.15 -5.83
CA LEU A 141 -14.01 3.71 -4.50
C LEU A 141 -15.37 3.01 -4.56
N ASP A 142 -16.28 3.54 -5.36
CA ASP A 142 -17.62 3.04 -5.62
C ASP A 142 -17.91 3.02 -7.14
N PRO A 143 -17.98 1.83 -7.77
CA PRO A 143 -18.30 1.69 -9.19
C PRO A 143 -19.64 2.31 -9.61
N HIS A 144 -20.56 2.53 -8.68
CA HIS A 144 -21.88 3.12 -8.91
C HIS A 144 -21.94 4.63 -8.69
N ALA A 145 -20.84 5.26 -8.24
CA ALA A 145 -20.80 6.70 -8.01
C ALA A 145 -21.17 7.49 -9.28
N GLU A 146 -22.10 8.43 -9.16
CA GLU A 146 -22.51 9.28 -10.28
C GLU A 146 -21.36 10.19 -10.73
N VAL A 147 -21.27 10.43 -12.04
CA VAL A 147 -20.25 11.29 -12.64
C VAL A 147 -20.98 12.37 -13.43
N PRO A 148 -20.72 13.67 -13.19
CA PRO A 148 -21.36 14.73 -13.94
C PRO A 148 -21.10 14.64 -15.45
N ASP A 149 -22.14 14.81 -16.26
CA ASP A 149 -22.09 14.59 -17.72
C ASP A 149 -20.98 15.38 -18.41
N PHE A 150 -20.72 16.61 -17.94
CA PHE A 150 -19.73 17.52 -18.53
C PHE A 150 -18.26 17.12 -18.31
N VAL A 151 -17.99 16.09 -17.49
CA VAL A 151 -16.66 15.46 -17.30
C VAL A 151 -16.66 13.95 -17.58
N SER A 152 -17.81 13.36 -17.90
CA SER A 152 -17.98 11.91 -18.05
C SER A 152 -16.97 11.26 -19.01
N ASN A 153 -16.72 11.88 -20.16
CA ASN A 153 -15.81 11.34 -21.18
C ASN A 153 -14.36 11.19 -20.66
N GLU A 154 -13.81 12.23 -20.04
CA GLU A 154 -12.44 12.21 -19.52
C GLU A 154 -12.33 11.31 -18.28
N VAL A 155 -13.36 11.28 -17.42
CA VAL A 155 -13.40 10.38 -16.27
C VAL A 155 -13.41 8.93 -16.71
N ASN A 156 -14.28 8.55 -17.65
CA ASN A 156 -14.34 7.17 -18.16
C ASN A 156 -13.02 6.76 -18.82
N ALA A 157 -12.39 7.66 -19.59
CA ALA A 157 -11.10 7.37 -20.21
C ALA A 157 -9.98 7.15 -19.18
N GLU A 158 -9.95 7.90 -18.07
CA GLU A 158 -9.02 7.63 -16.97
C GLU A 158 -9.30 6.28 -16.29
N ILE A 159 -10.57 5.97 -16.01
CA ILE A 159 -10.98 4.70 -15.40
C ILE A 159 -10.58 3.51 -16.29
N GLU A 160 -10.76 3.61 -17.60
CA GLU A 160 -10.36 2.57 -18.55
C GLU A 160 -8.84 2.34 -18.54
N LYS A 161 -8.03 3.42 -18.51
CA LYS A 161 -6.56 3.30 -18.44
C LYS A 161 -6.09 2.72 -17.12
N ILE A 162 -6.69 3.17 -16.02
CA ILE A 162 -6.42 2.64 -14.68
C ILE A 162 -6.76 1.15 -14.62
N ALA A 163 -7.91 0.72 -15.16
CA ALA A 163 -8.30 -0.68 -15.19
C ALA A 163 -7.42 -1.54 -16.12
N ALA A 164 -6.91 -0.95 -17.20
CA ALA A 164 -6.09 -1.66 -18.18
C ALA A 164 -4.64 -1.88 -17.72
N HIS A 165 -4.13 -1.05 -16.79
CA HIS A 165 -2.76 -1.13 -16.25
C HIS A 165 -1.63 -1.08 -17.29
N LYS A 166 -1.85 -0.42 -18.43
CA LYS A 166 -0.95 -0.44 -19.61
C LYS A 166 0.21 0.57 -19.54
N GLY A 167 0.98 0.55 -18.45
CA GLY A 167 2.21 1.37 -18.34
C GLY A 167 1.97 2.85 -18.58
N LEU A 168 2.88 3.51 -19.31
CA LEU A 168 2.79 4.94 -19.62
C LEU A 168 1.63 5.27 -20.56
N GLY A 169 0.83 6.26 -20.18
CA GLY A 169 -0.22 6.84 -21.01
C GLY A 169 -0.45 8.32 -20.71
N MET A 170 -0.94 9.07 -21.70
CA MET A 170 -1.28 10.48 -21.52
C MET A 170 -2.59 10.60 -20.71
N SER A 171 -2.59 11.33 -19.59
CA SER A 171 -3.81 11.63 -18.84
C SER A 171 -4.74 12.57 -19.62
N ASP A 172 -6.02 12.24 -19.67
CA ASP A 172 -7.08 13.08 -20.24
C ASP A 172 -7.42 14.27 -19.35
N ILE A 173 -7.16 14.20 -18.05
CA ILE A 173 -7.41 15.32 -17.12
C ILE A 173 -6.14 16.19 -16.98
N PHE A 174 -5.00 15.57 -16.69
CA PHE A 174 -3.76 16.25 -16.32
C PHE A 174 -2.82 16.55 -17.49
N LYS A 175 -3.05 15.95 -18.67
CA LYS A 175 -2.30 16.24 -19.91
C LYS A 175 -0.78 16.00 -19.83
N TYR A 176 -0.33 15.13 -18.94
CA TYR A 176 1.03 14.57 -18.92
C TYR A 176 1.01 13.03 -18.93
N GLN A 177 2.17 12.42 -19.13
CA GLN A 177 2.35 10.96 -19.09
C GLN A 177 2.28 10.42 -17.65
N GLU A 178 1.32 9.56 -17.36
CA GLU A 178 1.19 8.81 -16.12
C GLU A 178 1.49 7.33 -16.34
N ASP A 179 2.07 6.67 -15.34
CA ASP A 179 2.28 5.22 -15.33
C ASP A 179 1.09 4.48 -14.72
N TYR A 180 0.16 4.03 -15.57
CA TYR A 180 -1.02 3.28 -15.15
C TYR A 180 -0.70 1.86 -14.67
N SER A 181 0.53 1.35 -14.86
CA SER A 181 0.93 0.04 -14.30
C SER A 181 1.06 0.07 -12.76
N GLN A 182 1.14 1.26 -12.17
CA GLN A 182 1.23 1.44 -10.71
C GLN A 182 -0.10 1.18 -10.00
N TYR A 183 -1.22 1.10 -10.72
CA TYR A 183 -2.55 0.92 -10.15
C TYR A 183 -2.93 -0.55 -9.91
N VAL A 184 -2.02 -1.49 -10.19
CA VAL A 184 -2.24 -2.93 -9.91
C VAL A 184 -2.18 -3.16 -8.39
N PRO A 185 -3.26 -3.62 -7.73
CA PRO A 185 -3.24 -3.93 -6.30
C PRO A 185 -2.21 -5.01 -5.96
N ARG A 186 -1.48 -4.82 -4.85
CA ARG A 186 -0.40 -5.72 -4.38
C ARG A 186 -0.46 -5.88 -2.87
N GLY A 187 0.23 -6.90 -2.34
CA GLY A 187 0.32 -7.12 -0.89
C GLY A 187 -1.04 -7.40 -0.25
N HIS A 188 -1.33 -6.77 0.89
CA HIS A 188 -2.59 -6.97 1.61
C HIS A 188 -3.81 -6.40 0.87
N TYR A 189 -3.62 -5.49 -0.09
CA TYR A 189 -4.71 -4.90 -0.85
C TYR A 189 -5.42 -5.89 -1.78
N THR A 190 -4.85 -7.07 -2.04
CA THR A 190 -5.48 -8.10 -2.87
C THR A 190 -6.56 -8.91 -2.12
N ARG A 191 -6.66 -8.74 -0.80
CA ARG A 191 -7.52 -9.56 0.07
C ARG A 191 -9.01 -9.30 -0.05
N SER A 192 -9.42 -8.11 -0.49
CA SER A 192 -10.83 -7.76 -0.68
C SER A 192 -10.99 -6.79 -1.85
N GLU A 193 -12.13 -6.82 -2.55
CA GLU A 193 -12.38 -5.84 -3.61
C GLU A 193 -12.41 -4.40 -3.08
N ARG A 194 -12.88 -4.23 -1.84
CA ARG A 194 -12.92 -2.94 -1.15
C ARG A 194 -11.51 -2.37 -0.97
N LEU A 195 -10.55 -3.19 -0.54
CA LEU A 195 -9.14 -2.79 -0.47
C LEU A 195 -8.52 -2.54 -1.85
N GLN A 196 -8.86 -3.34 -2.86
CA GLN A 196 -8.37 -3.10 -4.22
C GLN A 196 -8.86 -1.76 -4.79
N ARG A 197 -10.11 -1.40 -4.51
CA ARG A 197 -10.71 -0.11 -4.88
C ARG A 197 -10.02 1.05 -4.17
N TYR A 198 -9.86 0.93 -2.86
CA TYR A 198 -9.13 1.90 -2.04
C TYR A 198 -7.68 2.11 -2.52
N PHE A 199 -6.97 1.01 -2.80
CA PHE A 199 -5.61 1.08 -3.34
C PHE A 199 -5.56 1.95 -4.60
N ARG A 200 -6.42 1.68 -5.59
CA ARG A 200 -6.44 2.47 -6.84
C ARG A 200 -6.76 3.94 -6.59
N ALA A 201 -7.69 4.25 -5.69
CA ALA A 201 -8.04 5.62 -5.35
C ALA A 201 -6.89 6.35 -4.62
N MET A 202 -6.22 5.70 -3.67
CA MET A 202 -5.04 6.26 -3.00
C MET A 202 -3.86 6.41 -3.97
N MET A 203 -3.67 5.49 -4.93
CA MET A 203 -2.69 5.63 -5.99
C MET A 203 -2.99 6.85 -6.87
N TRP A 204 -4.26 7.06 -7.24
CA TRP A 204 -4.69 8.24 -7.98
C TRP A 204 -4.37 9.53 -7.23
N TYR A 205 -4.72 9.62 -5.95
CA TYR A 205 -4.43 10.78 -5.11
C TYR A 205 -2.94 11.02 -4.89
N GLY A 206 -2.16 9.96 -4.66
CA GLY A 206 -0.73 10.09 -4.37
C GLY A 206 0.13 10.34 -5.62
N ARG A 207 -0.33 9.97 -6.81
CA ARG A 207 0.45 10.10 -8.06
C ARG A 207 0.06 11.28 -8.91
N MET A 208 -1.18 11.75 -8.84
CA MET A 208 -1.59 12.90 -9.63
C MET A 208 -1.02 14.19 -9.04
N THR A 209 -0.14 14.85 -9.79
CA THR A 209 0.57 16.04 -9.36
C THR A 209 0.05 17.27 -10.10
N PHE A 210 -0.33 18.29 -9.33
CA PHE A 210 -0.62 19.61 -9.89
C PHE A 210 0.68 20.36 -10.18
N VAL A 211 1.06 20.46 -11.45
CA VAL A 211 2.36 21.00 -11.82
C VAL A 211 2.39 22.54 -11.81
N LEU A 212 3.38 23.10 -11.10
CA LEU A 212 3.59 24.55 -11.03
C LEU A 212 4.36 25.11 -12.24
N LYS A 213 5.26 24.30 -12.83
CA LYS A 213 6.13 24.72 -13.94
C LYS A 213 5.76 23.93 -15.21
N PRO A 214 5.80 24.55 -16.39
CA PRO A 214 5.39 23.93 -17.66
C PRO A 214 6.46 22.97 -18.23
N LYS A 215 7.09 22.15 -17.39
CA LYS A 215 8.07 21.15 -17.84
C LYS A 215 7.39 19.91 -18.40
N LEU A 216 6.27 19.51 -17.79
CA LEU A 216 5.54 18.29 -18.14
C LEU A 216 4.30 18.56 -19.00
N VAL A 217 3.81 19.80 -18.98
CA VAL A 217 2.58 20.22 -19.65
C VAL A 217 2.77 21.61 -20.27
N ARG A 218 1.84 22.01 -21.14
CA ARG A 218 1.84 23.35 -21.74
C ARG A 218 1.66 24.44 -20.66
N PRO A 219 2.16 25.68 -20.88
CA PRO A 219 1.99 26.79 -19.93
C PRO A 219 0.56 27.04 -19.46
N HIS A 220 -0.41 26.91 -20.37
CA HIS A 220 -1.82 27.04 -20.02
C HIS A 220 -2.26 25.94 -19.03
N ASP A 221 -1.94 24.68 -19.31
CA ASP A 221 -2.33 23.54 -18.45
C ASP A 221 -1.66 23.62 -17.07
N ALA A 222 -0.39 24.02 -16.97
CA ALA A 222 0.28 24.23 -15.68
C ALA A 222 -0.41 25.32 -14.84
N ARG A 223 -0.85 26.40 -15.49
CA ARG A 223 -1.60 27.47 -14.84
C ARG A 223 -2.96 26.98 -14.34
N ILE A 224 -3.69 26.21 -15.15
CA ILE A 224 -4.95 25.58 -14.72
C ILE A 224 -4.72 24.66 -13.53
N GLN A 225 -3.70 23.80 -13.56
CA GLN A 225 -3.39 22.89 -12.45
C GLN A 225 -3.00 23.64 -11.17
N THR A 226 -2.28 24.76 -11.28
CA THR A 226 -1.99 25.63 -10.13
C THR A 226 -3.28 26.21 -9.54
N LEU A 227 -4.23 26.62 -10.40
CA LEU A 227 -5.55 27.09 -9.95
C LEU A 227 -6.37 25.95 -9.31
N GLN A 228 -6.32 24.74 -9.87
CA GLN A 228 -6.96 23.55 -9.30
C GLN A 228 -6.51 23.30 -7.86
N ALA A 229 -5.19 23.23 -7.65
CA ALA A 229 -4.61 23.05 -6.31
C ALA A 229 -4.98 24.20 -5.37
N SER A 230 -4.96 25.45 -5.86
CA SER A 230 -5.33 26.63 -5.08
C SER A 230 -6.80 26.58 -4.62
N LEU A 231 -7.71 26.16 -5.50
CA LEU A 231 -9.14 26.00 -5.17
C LEU A 231 -9.35 24.90 -4.13
N ILE A 232 -8.69 23.75 -4.28
CA ILE A 232 -8.76 22.67 -3.28
C ILE A 232 -8.26 23.16 -1.92
N ALA A 233 -7.08 23.79 -1.90
CA ALA A 233 -6.47 24.28 -0.67
C ALA A 233 -7.31 25.39 0.00
N ALA A 234 -7.83 26.34 -0.77
CA ALA A 234 -8.60 27.48 -0.24
C ALA A 234 -9.87 27.06 0.50
N PHE A 235 -10.48 25.94 0.11
CA PHE A 235 -11.72 25.44 0.72
C PHE A 235 -11.50 24.29 1.71
N SER A 236 -10.25 23.86 1.91
CA SER A 236 -9.93 22.74 2.81
C SER A 236 -10.32 23.01 4.28
N GLU A 237 -10.39 24.27 4.70
CA GLU A 237 -10.82 24.67 6.06
C GLU A 237 -12.32 24.99 6.18
N THR A 238 -13.02 25.10 5.05
CA THR A 238 -14.45 25.48 5.02
C THR A 238 -15.36 24.29 4.81
N ILE A 239 -14.97 23.36 3.91
CA ILE A 239 -15.71 22.12 3.65
C ILE A 239 -15.75 21.25 4.91
N ARG A 240 -16.91 20.64 5.17
CA ARG A 240 -17.14 19.78 6.32
C ARG A 240 -17.38 18.35 5.88
N VAL A 241 -16.55 17.44 6.40
CA VAL A 241 -16.68 15.99 6.22
C VAL A 241 -16.88 15.42 7.62
N GLU A 242 -18.05 14.81 7.86
CA GLU A 242 -18.41 14.24 9.18
C GLU A 242 -18.19 15.22 10.36
N GLY A 243 -18.51 16.50 10.16
CA GLY A 243 -18.37 17.56 11.17
C GLY A 243 -16.93 18.07 11.38
N GLN A 244 -15.94 17.54 10.68
CA GLN A 244 -14.55 18.02 10.69
C GLN A 244 -14.21 18.79 9.41
N THR A 245 -13.17 19.62 9.41
CA THR A 245 -12.71 20.26 8.18
C THR A 245 -12.12 19.22 7.23
N ALA A 246 -12.27 19.42 5.91
CA ALA A 246 -11.66 18.56 4.91
C ALA A 246 -10.13 18.43 5.11
N ARG A 247 -9.47 19.53 5.52
CA ARG A 247 -8.06 19.56 5.96
C ARG A 247 -7.79 18.51 7.05
N ARG A 248 -8.56 18.53 8.13
CA ARG A 248 -8.38 17.63 9.27
C ARG A 248 -8.66 16.17 8.92
N VAL A 249 -9.65 15.92 8.07
CA VAL A 249 -9.92 14.56 7.57
C VAL A 249 -8.76 14.07 6.71
N TRP A 250 -8.23 14.89 5.81
CA TRP A 250 -7.06 14.55 5.02
C TRP A 250 -5.82 14.32 5.90
N ASP A 251 -5.55 15.19 6.88
CA ASP A 251 -4.43 15.04 7.82
C ASP A 251 -4.54 13.73 8.63
N ARG A 252 -5.75 13.27 8.94
CA ARG A 252 -5.98 11.97 9.60
C ARG A 252 -5.67 10.81 8.66
N ILE A 253 -6.15 10.86 7.41
CA ILE A 253 -5.85 9.83 6.40
C ILE A 253 -4.33 9.75 6.19
N TYR A 254 -3.71 10.89 5.90
CA TYR A 254 -2.27 10.99 5.64
C TYR A 254 -1.43 10.63 6.87
N GLY A 255 -1.81 11.07 8.06
CA GLY A 255 -1.08 10.76 9.29
C GLY A 255 -1.02 9.26 9.59
N VAL A 256 -2.13 8.54 9.36
CA VAL A 256 -2.17 7.09 9.52
C VAL A 256 -1.32 6.42 8.44
N THR A 257 -1.51 6.76 7.16
CA THR A 257 -0.75 6.12 6.07
C THR A 257 0.75 6.41 6.19
N ALA A 258 1.14 7.63 6.55
CA ALA A 258 2.52 8.01 6.76
C ALA A 258 3.19 7.27 7.92
N PHE A 259 2.44 7.01 9.01
CA PHE A 259 2.95 6.23 10.13
C PHE A 259 3.28 4.78 9.74
N TYR A 260 2.46 4.16 8.90
CA TYR A 260 2.65 2.75 8.50
C TYR A 260 3.55 2.56 7.27
N VAL A 261 3.49 3.46 6.30
CA VAL A 261 4.11 3.30 4.96
C VAL A 261 5.24 4.29 4.72
N GLY A 262 5.40 5.29 5.58
CA GLY A 262 6.39 6.37 5.43
C GLY A 262 5.80 7.63 4.81
N LEU A 263 6.52 8.74 4.94
CA LEU A 263 6.12 10.03 4.37
C LEU A 263 6.08 9.96 2.84
N ALA A 264 5.18 10.74 2.23
CA ALA A 264 5.21 10.96 0.80
C ALA A 264 6.54 11.64 0.40
N ASP A 265 7.09 11.20 -0.73
CA ASP A 265 8.29 11.78 -1.34
C ASP A 265 7.86 12.76 -2.44
N ASP A 266 7.17 13.83 -2.03
CA ASP A 266 6.69 14.89 -2.90
C ASP A 266 7.19 16.27 -2.41
N LEU A 267 8.01 16.92 -3.26
CA LEU A 267 8.54 18.29 -3.08
C LEU A 267 8.48 19.06 -4.40
#